data_AF-A0A7K3GBI0-F1
#
_entry.id   AF-A0A7K3GBI0-F1
#
_cell.length_a   1.000
_cell.length_b   1.000
_cell.length_c   1.000
_cell.angle_alpha   90.00
_cell.angle_beta   90.00
_cell.angle_gamma   90.00
#
_symmetry.space_group_name_H-M   'P 1'
#
loop_
_entity.id
_entity.type
_entity.pdbx_description
1 polymer ?
#
loop_
_entity_poly.entity_id
_entity_poly.type
_entity_poly.pdbx_seq_one_letter_code
_entity_poly.pdbx_strand_id
1 'polypeptide(L)'
;AGPAAPPPGGPVGEALDAYGRALGGDPWLEAWPVTLSGVVPARAEYGWQLADADGREAVPLTPAAQTRQGLWRLVALSGGGPVTVFGECGHRGFTPLAAWSPDAPTETVPLL
;
A
#
# COMPACT_ATOMS: atom_id res chain seq x y z
N ALA A 1 2.12 -21.98 -5.50
CA ALA A 1 3.35 -21.25 -5.15
C ALA A 1 3.40 -21.13 -3.63
N GLY A 2 4.55 -21.36 -3.00
CA GLY A 2 4.69 -21.21 -1.55
C GLY A 2 4.66 -19.74 -1.11
N PRO A 3 4.62 -19.47 0.21
CA PRO A 3 4.67 -18.11 0.76
C PRO A 3 5.91 -17.38 0.24
N ALA A 4 5.69 -16.24 -0.43
CA ALA A 4 6.75 -15.42 -1.01
C ALA A 4 6.90 -14.14 -0.17
N ALA A 5 8.16 -13.82 0.17
CA ALA A 5 8.50 -12.54 0.78
C ALA A 5 8.07 -11.38 -0.16
N PRO A 6 7.74 -10.21 0.41
CA PRO A 6 7.40 -9.05 -0.40
C PRO A 6 8.58 -8.65 -1.31
N PRO A 7 8.32 -8.12 -2.52
CA PRO A 7 9.35 -7.43 -3.29
C PRO A 7 9.94 -6.28 -2.46
N PRO A 8 11.21 -5.90 -2.68
CA PRO A 8 11.80 -4.74 -2.02
C PRO A 8 10.93 -3.49 -2.15
N GLY A 9 10.79 -2.75 -1.07
CA GLY A 9 9.91 -1.59 -0.96
C GLY A 9 10.47 -0.54 -0.01
N GLY A 10 9.84 0.64 -0.03
CA GLY A 10 10.27 1.81 0.72
C GLY A 10 9.09 2.56 1.36
N PRO A 11 9.35 3.72 1.97
CA PRO A 11 8.31 4.58 2.53
C PRO A 11 7.41 5.19 1.43
N VAL A 12 6.32 5.83 1.84
CA VAL A 12 5.32 6.40 0.93
C VAL A 12 5.94 7.42 -0.05
N GLY A 13 6.80 8.33 0.41
CA GLY A 13 7.40 9.34 -0.46
C GLY A 13 8.22 8.77 -1.59
N GLU A 14 9.08 7.78 -1.31
CA GLU A 14 9.89 7.12 -2.35
C GLU A 14 9.01 6.45 -3.42
N ALA A 15 7.88 5.87 -3.01
CA ALA A 15 6.91 5.26 -3.91
C ALA A 15 6.19 6.31 -4.77
N LEU A 16 5.81 7.45 -4.19
CA LEU A 16 5.20 8.57 -4.92
C LEU A 16 6.18 9.21 -5.91
N ASP A 17 7.45 9.35 -5.53
CA ASP A 17 8.52 9.81 -6.41
C ASP A 17 8.75 8.85 -7.58
N ALA A 18 8.75 7.54 -7.32
CA ALA A 18 8.87 6.52 -8.36
C ALA A 18 7.68 6.57 -9.33
N TYR A 19 6.45 6.70 -8.82
CA TYR A 19 5.26 6.88 -9.63
C TYR A 19 5.35 8.15 -10.48
N GLY A 20 5.76 9.28 -9.90
CA GLY A 20 5.91 10.56 -10.62
C GLY A 20 6.93 10.48 -11.76
N ARG A 21 8.07 9.81 -11.54
CA ARG A 21 9.06 9.56 -12.60
C ARG A 21 8.51 8.69 -13.72
N ALA A 22 7.80 7.60 -13.36
CA ALA A 22 7.20 6.70 -14.34
C ALA A 22 6.14 7.41 -15.18
N LEU A 23 5.25 8.18 -14.54
CA LEU A 23 4.22 8.98 -15.21
C LEU A 23 4.83 10.07 -16.11
N GLY A 24 5.96 10.66 -15.72
CA GLY A 24 6.69 11.60 -16.57
C GLY A 24 7.28 10.95 -17.83
N GLY A 25 7.62 9.66 -17.77
CA GLY A 25 8.12 8.90 -18.92
C GLY A 25 7.00 8.36 -19.84
N ASP A 26 5.83 8.08 -19.28
CA ASP A 26 4.62 7.68 -20.00
C ASP A 26 3.39 8.37 -19.41
N PRO A 27 2.88 9.46 -20.02
CA PRO A 27 1.75 10.19 -19.48
C PRO A 27 0.41 9.47 -19.66
N TRP A 28 0.38 8.31 -20.32
CA TRP A 28 -0.78 7.42 -20.38
C TRP A 28 -0.75 6.33 -19.30
N LEU A 29 0.27 6.31 -18.44
CA LEU A 29 0.40 5.36 -17.33
C LEU A 29 -0.78 5.49 -16.35
N GLU A 30 -1.58 4.43 -16.24
CA GLU A 30 -2.74 4.42 -15.33
C GLU A 30 -2.34 4.20 -13.87
N ALA A 31 -1.37 3.30 -13.65
CA ALA A 31 -0.87 2.95 -12.33
C ALA A 31 0.56 2.39 -12.37
N TRP A 32 1.24 2.41 -11.23
CA TRP A 32 2.62 1.94 -11.05
C TRP A 32 2.71 0.98 -9.86
N PRO A 33 3.30 -0.22 -10.04
CA PRO A 33 3.44 -1.18 -8.94
C PRO A 33 4.49 -0.71 -7.94
N VAL A 34 4.14 -0.74 -6.65
CA VAL A 34 5.04 -0.38 -5.55
C VAL A 34 4.83 -1.29 -4.35
N THR A 35 5.90 -1.52 -3.60
CA THR A 35 5.83 -2.07 -2.25
C THR A 35 6.07 -0.94 -1.25
N LEU A 36 5.11 -0.70 -0.37
CA LEU A 36 5.24 0.21 0.75
C LEU A 36 5.66 -0.59 1.99
N SER A 37 6.76 -0.22 2.62
CA SER A 37 7.27 -0.88 3.84
C SER A 37 7.10 0.03 5.05
N GLY A 38 6.67 -0.56 6.17
CA GLY A 38 6.53 0.20 7.42
C GLY A 38 5.33 1.15 7.45
N VAL A 39 4.24 0.83 6.75
CA VAL A 39 3.05 1.68 6.68
C VAL A 39 1.94 1.20 7.61
N VAL A 40 1.15 2.13 8.13
CA VAL A 40 -0.01 1.88 9.00
C VAL A 40 -1.29 2.30 8.27
N PRO A 41 -2.28 1.41 8.09
CA PRO A 41 -3.61 1.79 7.62
C PRO A 41 -4.29 2.68 8.67
N ALA A 42 -4.62 3.91 8.26
CA ALA A 42 -5.22 4.91 9.14
C ALA A 42 -6.48 5.52 8.53
N ARG A 43 -7.42 5.91 9.41
CA ARG A 43 -8.55 6.75 9.02
C ARG A 43 -8.06 8.17 8.75
N ALA A 44 -8.57 8.77 7.67
CA ALA A 44 -8.37 10.17 7.30
C ALA A 44 -9.73 10.87 7.11
N GLU A 45 -9.73 12.18 6.89
CA GLU A 45 -10.94 12.98 6.72
C GLU A 45 -11.89 12.42 5.64
N TYR A 46 -11.32 11.95 4.53
CA TYR A 46 -12.07 11.45 3.37
C TYR A 46 -12.00 9.93 3.18
N GLY A 47 -11.65 9.17 4.22
CA GLY A 47 -11.68 7.71 4.16
C GLY A 47 -10.50 7.03 4.82
N TRP A 48 -9.80 6.19 4.06
CA TRP A 48 -8.63 5.43 4.51
C TRP A 48 -7.38 5.78 3.71
N GLN A 49 -6.23 5.73 4.38
CA GLN A 49 -4.91 5.94 3.79
C GLN A 49 -3.90 4.95 4.37
N LEU A 50 -2.77 4.80 3.68
CA LEU A 50 -1.56 4.20 4.24
C LEU A 50 -0.61 5.33 4.59
N ALA A 51 -0.31 5.48 5.88
CA ALA A 51 0.65 6.45 6.38
C ALA A 51 1.96 5.75 6.72
N ASP A 52 3.09 6.40 6.49
CA ASP A 52 4.37 5.93 7.04
C ASP A 52 4.30 5.86 8.57
N ALA A 53 5.06 4.95 9.18
CA ALA A 53 5.08 4.78 10.63
C ALA A 53 5.51 6.04 11.40
N ASP A 54 6.28 6.94 10.77
CA ASP A 54 6.67 8.22 11.34
C ASP A 54 5.63 9.34 11.10
N GLY A 55 4.55 9.03 10.37
CA GLY A 55 3.40 9.88 10.13
C GLY A 55 3.65 11.07 9.18
N ARG A 56 4.79 11.11 8.48
CA ARG A 56 5.16 12.26 7.63
C ARG A 56 4.44 12.28 6.30
N GLU A 57 4.30 11.11 5.69
CA GLU A 57 3.69 10.96 4.37
C GLU A 57 2.60 9.91 4.43
N ALA A 58 1.60 10.08 3.58
CA ALA A 58 0.50 9.14 3.45
C ALA A 58 -0.07 9.15 2.03
N VAL A 59 -0.56 8.00 1.60
CA VAL A 59 -1.26 7.84 0.32
C VAL A 59 -2.70 7.38 0.56
N PRO A 60 -3.71 8.07 0.00
CA PRO A 60 -5.11 7.66 0.17
C PRO A 60 -5.37 6.33 -0.55
N LEU A 61 -6.20 5.48 0.03
CA LEU A 61 -6.70 4.28 -0.64
C LEU A 61 -7.73 4.65 -1.69
N THR A 62 -7.70 3.97 -2.84
CA THR A 62 -8.69 4.20 -3.89
C THR A 62 -10.12 3.93 -3.40
N PRO A 63 -11.16 4.61 -3.92
CA PRO A 63 -12.55 4.38 -3.50
C PRO A 63 -12.98 2.91 -3.60
N ALA A 64 -12.49 2.18 -4.61
CA ALA A 64 -12.77 0.76 -4.78
C ALA A 64 -12.11 -0.11 -3.70
N ALA A 65 -10.88 0.21 -3.28
CA ALA A 65 -10.22 -0.52 -2.20
C ALA A 65 -10.94 -0.33 -0.86
N GLN A 66 -11.50 0.85 -0.63
CA GLN A 66 -12.19 1.18 0.62
C GLN A 66 -13.52 0.43 0.84
N THR A 67 -14.13 -0.11 -0.22
CA THR A 67 -15.40 -0.85 -0.14
C THR A 67 -15.22 -2.37 -0.11
N ARG A 68 -14.00 -2.88 -0.31
CA ARG A 68 -13.71 -4.32 -0.36
C ARG A 68 -13.39 -4.90 1.02
N GLN A 69 -13.58 -6.21 1.16
CA GLN A 69 -13.18 -6.95 2.37
C GLN A 69 -11.66 -6.89 2.64
N GLY A 70 -10.85 -6.68 1.60
CA GLY A 70 -9.41 -6.51 1.71
C GLY A 70 -8.99 -5.40 2.68
N LEU A 71 -9.74 -4.30 2.74
CA LEU A 71 -9.47 -3.24 3.73
C LEU A 71 -9.52 -3.78 5.16
N TRP A 72 -10.53 -4.58 5.49
CA TRP A 72 -10.66 -5.13 6.84
C TRP A 72 -9.60 -6.18 7.16
N ARG A 73 -9.17 -6.96 6.16
CA ARG A 73 -8.00 -7.86 6.30
C ARG A 73 -6.73 -7.07 6.59
N LEU A 74 -6.51 -5.97 5.87
CA LEU A 74 -5.34 -5.11 6.05
C LEU A 74 -5.32 -4.45 7.43
N VAL A 75 -6.47 -3.93 7.89
CA VAL A 75 -6.60 -3.33 9.23
C VAL A 75 -6.37 -4.38 10.33
N ALA A 76 -6.96 -5.57 10.19
CA ALA A 76 -6.78 -6.66 11.14
C ALA A 76 -5.33 -7.18 11.18
N LEU A 77 -4.68 -7.29 10.01
CA LEU A 77 -3.28 -7.69 9.89
C LEU A 77 -2.34 -6.67 10.53
N SER A 78 -2.64 -5.38 10.38
CA SER A 78 -1.86 -4.30 10.99
C SER A 78 -2.00 -4.27 12.51
N GLY A 79 -3.21 -4.46 13.04
CA GLY A 79 -3.47 -4.29 14.48
C GLY A 79 -3.12 -2.90 15.02
N GLY A 80 -2.98 -1.90 14.14
CA GLY A 80 -2.48 -0.54 14.47
C GLY A 80 -0.96 -0.38 14.37
N GLY A 81 -0.22 -1.46 14.09
CA GLY A 81 1.21 -1.45 13.83
C GLY A 81 1.59 -1.39 12.34
N PRO A 82 2.88 -1.16 12.04
CA PRO A 82 3.37 -1.10 10.67
C PRO A 82 3.31 -2.45 9.97
N VAL A 83 2.97 -2.43 8.68
CA VAL A 83 2.93 -3.60 7.78
C VAL A 83 3.64 -3.29 6.47
N THR A 84 3.93 -4.32 5.68
CA THR A 84 4.36 -4.18 4.30
C THR A 84 3.17 -4.41 3.38
N VAL A 85 2.96 -3.55 2.38
CA VAL A 85 1.83 -3.63 1.44
C VAL A 85 2.34 -3.50 0.02
N PHE A 86 2.03 -4.47 -0.82
CA PHE A 86 2.23 -4.39 -2.27
C PHE A 86 0.93 -3.95 -2.94
N GLY A 87 1.05 -3.04 -3.89
CA GLY A 87 -0.10 -2.56 -4.64
C GLY A 87 0.26 -1.59 -5.76
N GLU A 88 -0.76 -0.89 -6.23
CA GLU A 88 -0.65 -0.01 -7.39
C GLU A 88 -0.92 1.44 -6.98
N CYS A 89 0.06 2.32 -7.20
CA CYS A 89 -0.10 3.77 -7.09
C CYS A 89 -0.67 4.31 -8.41
N GLY A 90 -1.78 5.03 -8.35
CA GLY A 90 -2.33 5.72 -9.51
C GLY A 90 -2.96 7.06 -9.14
N HIS A 91 -3.51 7.74 -10.14
CA HIS A 91 -4.11 9.08 -9.98
C HIS A 91 -5.28 9.16 -8.98
N ARG A 92 -5.88 8.01 -8.60
CA ARG A 92 -6.96 7.92 -7.60
C ARG A 92 -6.48 7.51 -6.21
N GLY A 93 -5.18 7.37 -6.02
CA GLY A 93 -4.57 6.83 -4.80
C GLY A 93 -4.02 5.42 -4.99
N PHE A 94 -3.93 4.69 -3.89
CA PHE A 94 -3.28 3.39 -3.81
C PHE A 94 -4.30 2.25 -3.76
N THR A 95 -4.12 1.23 -4.62
CA THR A 95 -4.90 -0.01 -4.59
C THR A 95 -4.04 -1.12 -3.96
N PRO A 96 -4.30 -1.52 -2.71
CA PRO A 96 -3.56 -2.59 -2.06
C PRO A 96 -3.96 -3.94 -2.64
N LEU A 97 -2.97 -4.77 -2.98
CA LEU A 97 -3.16 -6.08 -3.61
C LEU A 97 -2.76 -7.22 -2.67
N ALA A 98 -1.68 -7.02 -1.91
CA ALA A 98 -1.19 -7.99 -0.93
C ALA A 98 -0.53 -7.27 0.26
N ALA A 99 -0.52 -7.92 1.43
CA ALA A 99 0.20 -7.42 2.60
C ALA A 99 0.88 -8.54 3.39
N TRP A 100 1.85 -8.13 4.21
CA TRP A 100 2.64 -8.98 5.10
C TRP A 100 2.77 -8.29 6.47
N SER A 101 2.64 -9.08 7.54
CA SER A 101 2.95 -8.60 8.88
C SER A 101 4.45 -8.75 9.19
N PRO A 102 5.00 -7.92 10.09
CA PRO A 102 6.36 -8.11 10.60
C PRO A 102 6.56 -9.48 11.28
N ASP A 103 5.51 -10.03 11.88
CA ASP A 103 5.54 -11.31 12.60
C ASP A 103 5.55 -12.52 11.66
N ALA A 104 5.03 -12.37 10.44
CA ALA A 104 4.98 -13.41 9.43
C ALA A 104 5.39 -12.85 8.05
N PRO A 105 6.68 -12.47 7.86
CA PRO A 105 7.12 -11.69 6.70
C PRO A 105 7.10 -12.46 5.37
N THR A 106 6.85 -13.77 5.38
CA THR A 106 6.69 -14.58 4.18
C THR A 106 5.24 -14.94 3.89
N GLU A 107 4.32 -14.74 4.84
CA GLU A 107 2.91 -15.05 4.67
C GLU A 107 2.20 -13.91 3.90
N THR A 108 1.89 -14.17 2.64
CA THR A 108 1.15 -13.22 1.79
C THR A 108 -0.34 -13.24 2.12
N VAL A 109 -0.87 -12.10 2.55
CA VAL A 109 -2.32 -11.89 2.73
C VAL A 109 -2.90 -11.20 1.49
N PRO A 110 -3.77 -11.87 0.71
CA PRO A 110 -4.39 -11.26 -0.47
C PRO A 110 -5.50 -10.26 -0.10
N LEU A 111 -5.50 -9.11 -0.76
CA LEU A 111 -6.37 -7.97 -0.48
C LEU A 111 -7.36 -7.61 -1.61
N LEU A 112 -7.29 -8.31 -2.75
CA LEU A 112 -8.30 -8.25 -3.80
C LEU A 112 -9.55 -9.08 -3.45
#